data_AF-A0A0B1TJY1-F1
#
_entry.id   AF-A0A0B1TJY1-F1
#
_cell.length_a   1.000
_cell.length_b   1.000
_cell.length_c   1.000
_cell.angle_alpha   90.00
_cell.angle_beta   90.00
_cell.angle_gamma   90.00
#
_symmetry.space_group_name_H-M   'P 1'
#
loop_
_entity.id
_entity.type
_entity.pdbx_description
1 polymer ?
#
loop_
_entity_poly.entity_id
_entity_poly.type
_entity_poly.pdbx_seq_one_letter_code
_entity_poly.pdbx_strand_id
1 'polypeptide(L)'
;MSSFQTNTVSKLLHFLNGTYIPDETFWTTLTGNFHRYSVPGGTNAEEWLEFRDLYKANHSKEVEQYIDALYTNVPMNYYLARHQIWYKNCGGPRLFIDGDGQLLGQLVSGSCVFGVDDLANLLRRPHLIAHKMYLDFQPAAFFCVLKEIRARENLPLRLNLTAYAEIPQVELSAGVPYEQLKHPTWMFFYP
;
A
#
# COMPACT_ATOMS: atom_id res chain seq x y z
N MET A 1 27.08 14.32 -16.91
CA MET A 1 26.07 14.59 -15.86
C MET A 1 25.91 13.46 -14.82
N SER A 2 26.60 12.31 -14.90
CA SER A 2 26.33 11.15 -14.01
C SER A 2 27.11 11.09 -12.68
N SER A 3 28.19 11.85 -12.49
CA SER A 3 29.03 11.76 -11.27
C SER A 3 28.54 12.61 -10.09
N PHE A 4 27.74 13.65 -10.33
CA PHE A 4 27.23 14.53 -9.26
C PHE A 4 26.00 13.95 -8.57
N GLN A 5 25.11 13.30 -9.32
CA GLN A 5 23.85 12.75 -8.84
C GLN A 5 24.05 11.50 -7.96
N THR A 6 25.05 10.69 -8.29
CA THR A 6 25.47 9.53 -7.49
C THR A 6 26.00 9.96 -6.11
N ASN A 7 26.71 11.08 -6.03
CA ASN A 7 27.24 11.61 -4.78
C ASN A 7 26.13 12.08 -3.81
N THR A 8 25.05 12.68 -4.30
CA THR A 8 23.93 13.14 -3.44
C THR A 8 23.12 11.99 -2.87
N VAL A 9 22.84 10.94 -3.65
CA VAL A 9 22.12 9.75 -3.15
C VAL A 9 22.97 8.98 -2.13
N SER A 10 24.27 8.83 -2.39
CA SER A 10 25.20 8.23 -1.42
C SER A 10 25.25 9.00 -0.09
N LYS A 11 25.17 10.34 -0.13
CA LYS A 11 25.07 11.15 1.10
C LYS A 11 23.79 10.86 1.88
N LEU A 12 22.65 10.67 1.21
CA LEU A 12 21.40 10.30 1.87
C LEU A 12 21.50 8.91 2.53
N LEU A 13 22.08 7.92 1.84
CA LEU A 13 22.34 6.59 2.40
C LEU A 13 23.24 6.67 3.64
N HIS A 14 24.32 7.46 3.57
CA HIS A 14 25.21 7.67 4.71
C HIS A 14 24.54 8.40 5.87
N PHE A 15 23.66 9.37 5.58
CA PHE A 15 22.92 10.12 6.59
C PHE A 15 21.95 9.23 7.37
N LEU A 16 21.27 8.29 6.68
CA LEU A 16 20.33 7.35 7.29
C LEU A 16 21.03 6.12 7.90
N ASN A 17 22.35 6.02 7.80
CA ASN A 17 23.07 4.88 8.36
C ASN A 17 22.97 4.89 9.89
N GLY A 18 22.46 3.80 10.46
CA GLY A 18 22.27 3.64 11.91
C GLY A 18 21.01 4.28 12.49
N THR A 19 20.12 4.84 11.66
CA THR A 19 18.81 5.32 12.12
C THR A 19 17.81 4.17 12.29
N TYR A 20 16.72 4.44 13.00
CA TYR A 20 15.60 3.51 13.14
C TYR A 20 14.76 3.49 11.85
N ILE A 21 14.55 2.32 11.26
CA ILE A 21 13.76 2.08 10.02
C ILE A 21 14.21 2.98 8.84
N PRO A 22 15.48 2.87 8.40
CA PRO A 22 16.02 3.72 7.35
C PRO A 22 15.40 3.44 5.98
N ASP A 23 14.86 2.25 5.74
CA ASP A 23 14.25 1.85 4.48
C ASP A 23 12.94 2.60 4.20
N GLU A 24 12.08 2.79 5.20
CA GLU A 24 10.84 3.58 5.04
C GLU A 24 11.11 5.06 4.81
N THR A 25 12.22 5.58 5.35
CA THR A 25 12.63 6.98 5.17
C THR A 25 13.40 7.19 3.86
N PHE A 26 14.26 6.26 3.48
CA PHE A 26 15.16 6.40 2.33
C PHE A 26 14.37 6.52 1.02
N TRP A 27 13.48 5.56 0.75
CA TRP A 27 12.73 5.53 -0.51
C TRP A 27 11.80 6.72 -0.64
N THR A 28 11.08 7.06 0.43
CA THR A 28 10.15 8.21 0.47
C THR A 28 10.89 9.53 0.29
N THR A 29 12.04 9.71 0.95
CA THR A 29 12.87 10.91 0.79
C THR A 29 13.43 11.01 -0.62
N LEU A 30 13.94 9.91 -1.15
CA LEU A 30 14.56 9.87 -2.48
C LEU A 30 13.55 10.21 -3.58
N THR A 31 12.36 9.60 -3.56
CA THR A 31 11.34 9.81 -4.60
C THR A 31 10.51 11.07 -4.38
N GLY A 32 10.33 11.51 -3.13
CA GLY A 32 9.58 12.72 -2.77
C GLY A 32 10.36 14.03 -2.96
N ASN A 33 11.67 13.96 -3.12
CA ASN A 33 12.54 15.12 -3.39
C ASN A 33 13.10 15.05 -4.81
N PHE A 34 12.22 14.83 -5.79
CA PHE A 34 12.64 14.54 -7.16
C PHE A 34 13.46 15.68 -7.79
N HIS A 35 13.25 16.94 -7.42
CA HIS A 35 14.09 18.05 -7.89
C HIS A 35 15.56 17.94 -7.45
N ARG A 36 15.82 17.34 -6.28
CA ARG A 36 17.16 17.21 -5.69
C ARG A 36 17.91 15.97 -6.16
N TYR A 37 17.19 14.88 -6.38
CA TYR A 37 17.79 13.58 -6.75
C TYR A 37 17.53 13.18 -8.21
N SER A 38 16.70 13.92 -8.95
CA SER A 38 16.25 13.70 -10.34
C SER A 38 15.91 12.24 -10.63
N VAL A 39 15.09 11.66 -9.76
CA VAL A 39 14.59 10.29 -9.85
C VAL A 39 13.38 10.26 -10.79
N PRO A 40 13.44 9.53 -11.92
CA PRO A 40 12.29 9.38 -12.80
C PRO A 40 11.08 8.80 -12.05
N GLY A 41 9.90 9.39 -12.25
CA GLY A 41 8.67 8.99 -11.54
C GLY A 41 8.59 9.45 -10.08
N GLY A 42 9.55 10.28 -9.62
CA GLY A 42 9.45 10.96 -8.34
C GLY A 42 8.30 11.97 -8.30
N THR A 43 7.88 12.34 -7.10
CA THR A 43 6.81 13.31 -6.85
C THR A 43 7.34 14.49 -6.05
N ASN A 44 6.66 15.63 -6.10
CA ASN A 44 6.89 16.71 -5.14
C ASN A 44 6.18 16.36 -3.83
N ALA A 45 6.89 15.80 -2.85
CA ALA A 45 6.29 15.41 -1.58
C ALA A 45 5.80 16.61 -0.76
N GLU A 46 6.41 17.79 -0.91
CA GLU A 46 5.97 19.01 -0.22
C GLU A 46 4.57 19.42 -0.66
N GLU A 47 4.37 19.61 -1.97
CA GLU A 47 3.05 19.92 -2.55
C GLU A 47 2.02 18.82 -2.26
N TRP A 48 2.44 17.55 -2.32
CA TRP A 48 1.56 16.41 -2.01
C TRP A 48 1.04 16.48 -0.59
N LEU A 49 1.92 16.74 0.38
CA LEU A 49 1.55 16.83 1.79
C LEU A 49 0.69 18.06 2.06
N GLU A 50 1.03 19.22 1.48
CA GLU A 50 0.24 20.44 1.59
C GLU A 50 -1.18 20.24 1.06
N PHE A 51 -1.33 19.71 -0.16
CA PHE A 51 -2.64 19.42 -0.73
C PHE A 51 -3.43 18.43 0.13
N ARG A 52 -2.80 17.33 0.55
CA ARG A 52 -3.45 16.30 1.37
C ARG A 52 -3.96 16.87 2.69
N ASP A 53 -3.16 17.70 3.36
CA ASP A 53 -3.51 18.27 4.65
C ASP A 53 -4.63 19.33 4.51
N LEU A 54 -4.58 20.17 3.46
CA LEU A 54 -5.66 21.09 3.10
C LEU A 54 -6.96 20.36 2.74
N TYR A 55 -6.87 19.30 1.92
CA TYR A 55 -8.01 18.50 1.52
C TYR A 55 -8.67 17.86 2.75
N LYS A 56 -7.88 17.28 3.67
CA LYS A 56 -8.38 16.71 4.93
C LYS A 56 -9.05 17.75 5.82
N ALA A 57 -8.49 18.95 5.93
CA ALA A 57 -9.10 20.03 6.71
C ALA A 57 -10.47 20.44 6.14
N ASN A 58 -10.59 20.51 4.81
CA ASN A 58 -11.82 20.94 4.14
C ASN A 58 -12.86 19.82 3.97
N HIS A 59 -12.44 18.55 3.97
CA HIS A 59 -13.29 17.38 3.69
C HIS A 59 -13.19 16.32 4.81
N SER A 60 -13.07 16.75 6.07
CA SER A 60 -12.79 15.86 7.21
C SER A 60 -13.75 14.65 7.30
N LYS A 61 -15.06 14.88 7.16
CA LYS A 61 -16.08 13.82 7.20
C LYS A 61 -15.90 12.78 6.09
N GLU A 62 -15.57 13.23 4.87
CA GLU A 62 -15.35 12.33 3.73
C GLU A 62 -14.10 11.47 3.96
N VAL A 63 -13.03 12.08 4.45
CA VAL A 63 -11.78 11.38 4.77
C VAL A 63 -11.98 10.39 5.91
N GLU A 64 -12.73 10.75 6.96
CA GLU A 64 -13.07 9.83 8.06
C GLU A 64 -13.86 8.62 7.55
N GLN A 65 -14.90 8.85 6.74
CA GLN A 65 -15.67 7.76 6.13
C GLN A 65 -14.82 6.85 5.25
N TYR A 66 -13.91 7.42 4.46
CA TYR A 66 -12.98 6.65 3.64
C TYR A 66 -12.04 5.80 4.50
N ILE A 67 -11.47 6.37 5.57
CA ILE A 67 -10.56 5.65 6.49
C ILE A 67 -11.29 4.51 7.20
N ASP A 68 -12.51 4.73 7.68
CA ASP A 68 -13.32 3.68 8.32
C ASP A 68 -13.65 2.55 7.33
N ALA A 69 -13.87 2.90 6.05
CA ALA A 69 -14.13 1.95 4.99
C ALA A 69 -12.89 1.14 4.53
N LEU A 70 -11.66 1.57 4.82
CA LEU A 70 -10.44 0.83 4.43
C LEU A 70 -10.44 -0.62 4.93
N TYR A 71 -11.09 -0.85 6.07
CA TYR A 71 -11.12 -2.14 6.74
C TYR A 71 -12.24 -3.08 6.27
N THR A 72 -13.33 -2.53 5.73
CA THR A 72 -14.52 -3.29 5.33
C THR A 72 -14.66 -3.40 3.81
N ASN A 73 -14.20 -2.38 3.09
CA ASN A 73 -14.19 -2.36 1.63
C ASN A 73 -12.80 -2.76 1.09
N VAL A 74 -12.76 -2.96 -0.22
CA VAL A 74 -11.52 -3.14 -1.00
C VAL A 74 -11.17 -1.85 -1.76
N PRO A 75 -11.01 -0.69 -1.09
CA PRO A 75 -10.69 0.53 -1.80
C PRO A 75 -9.25 0.47 -2.34
N MET A 76 -9.05 1.14 -3.47
CA MET A 76 -7.73 1.49 -3.95
C MET A 76 -7.12 2.54 -3.00
N ASN A 77 -5.80 2.52 -2.84
CA ASN A 77 -5.03 3.60 -2.25
C ASN A 77 -3.80 3.88 -3.12
N TYR A 78 -3.10 4.99 -2.90
CA TYR A 78 -1.97 5.38 -3.74
C TYR A 78 -0.79 4.40 -3.69
N TYR A 79 -0.72 3.56 -2.65
CA TYR A 79 0.38 2.64 -2.43
C TYR A 79 0.08 1.25 -3.00
N LEU A 80 0.45 1.04 -4.27
CA LEU A 80 0.14 -0.19 -5.01
C LEU A 80 1.05 -1.39 -4.66
N ALA A 81 2.27 -1.14 -4.20
CA ALA A 81 3.32 -2.16 -4.15
C ALA A 81 2.96 -3.34 -3.23
N ARG A 82 2.28 -3.08 -2.10
CA ARG A 82 2.04 -4.10 -1.08
C ARG A 82 0.75 -3.86 -0.29
N HIS A 83 -0.10 -4.88 -0.21
CA HIS A 83 -1.19 -4.94 0.75
C HIS A 83 -0.69 -5.49 2.08
N GLN A 84 -0.99 -4.78 3.17
CA GLN A 84 -0.65 -5.18 4.52
C GLN A 84 -1.74 -4.70 5.47
N ILE A 85 -2.02 -5.50 6.50
CA ILE A 85 -2.94 -5.15 7.57
C ILE A 85 -2.14 -5.04 8.87
N TRP A 86 -2.33 -3.92 9.56
CA TRP A 86 -1.67 -3.62 10.83
C TRP A 86 -2.67 -3.65 11.98
N TYR A 87 -2.24 -4.22 13.11
CA TYR A 87 -2.89 -4.21 14.44
C TYR A 87 -4.30 -4.81 14.57
N LYS A 88 -5.21 -4.68 13.59
CA LYS A 88 -6.63 -5.05 13.67
C LYS A 88 -7.08 -5.85 12.46
N ASN A 89 -8.21 -6.55 12.59
CA ASN A 89 -8.90 -7.28 11.50
C ASN A 89 -8.05 -8.36 10.79
N CYS A 90 -7.12 -8.97 11.51
CA CYS A 90 -6.40 -10.15 11.03
C CYS A 90 -7.25 -11.41 11.26
N GLY A 91 -7.61 -12.13 10.19
CA GLY A 91 -8.59 -13.22 10.25
C GLY A 91 -10.04 -12.78 10.01
N GLY A 92 -10.25 -11.60 9.41
CA GLY A 92 -11.57 -11.05 9.10
C GLY A 92 -12.30 -10.35 10.28
N PRO A 93 -13.62 -10.08 10.14
CA PRO A 93 -14.40 -9.35 11.16
C PRO A 93 -14.89 -10.23 12.32
N ARG A 94 -14.56 -11.52 12.34
CA ARG A 94 -14.99 -12.47 13.38
C ARG A 94 -13.93 -12.63 14.46
N LEU A 95 -14.32 -13.24 15.58
CA LEU A 95 -13.47 -13.57 16.72
C LEU A 95 -12.16 -14.21 16.24
N PHE A 96 -11.04 -13.94 16.91
CA PHE A 96 -9.72 -14.48 16.55
C PHE A 96 -9.64 -16.02 16.48
N ILE A 97 -10.70 -16.71 16.89
CA ILE A 97 -10.80 -18.15 17.02
C ILE A 97 -12.11 -18.62 16.35
N ASP A 98 -12.07 -19.67 15.54
CA ASP A 98 -13.26 -20.30 14.96
C ASP A 98 -14.07 -21.11 15.99
N GLY A 99 -15.17 -21.71 15.55
CA GLY A 99 -16.02 -22.56 16.41
C GLY A 99 -15.32 -23.82 16.96
N ASP A 100 -14.18 -24.20 16.37
CA ASP A 100 -13.38 -25.38 16.71
C ASP A 100 -12.12 -25.02 17.53
N GLY A 101 -11.93 -23.75 17.89
CA GLY A 101 -10.79 -23.31 18.69
C GLY A 101 -9.53 -22.94 17.89
N GLN A 102 -9.58 -22.86 16.56
CA GLN A 102 -8.42 -22.50 15.73
C GLN A 102 -8.32 -21.01 15.48
N LEU A 103 -7.09 -20.49 15.50
CA LEU A 103 -6.82 -19.09 15.18
C LEU A 103 -7.14 -18.78 13.72
N LEU A 104 -8.00 -17.79 13.48
CA LEU A 104 -8.39 -17.34 12.13
C LEU A 104 -7.36 -16.39 11.49
N GLY A 105 -6.59 -15.69 12.31
CA GLY A 105 -5.50 -14.81 11.90
C GLY A 105 -4.44 -14.70 12.98
N GLN A 106 -3.20 -14.37 12.60
CA GLN A 106 -2.08 -14.24 13.54
C GLN A 106 -1.40 -12.89 13.39
N LEU A 107 -1.28 -12.13 14.48
CA LEU A 107 -0.49 -10.89 14.50
C LEU A 107 0.96 -11.20 14.89
N VAL A 108 1.90 -10.85 14.01
CA VAL A 108 3.34 -11.02 14.27
C VAL A 108 4.04 -9.71 13.94
N SER A 109 4.80 -9.15 14.88
CA SER A 109 5.49 -7.86 14.72
C SER A 109 4.55 -6.72 14.28
N GLY A 110 3.34 -6.68 14.85
CA GLY A 110 2.34 -5.64 14.57
C GLY A 110 1.52 -5.82 13.30
N SER A 111 1.85 -6.79 12.43
CA SER A 111 1.16 -7.01 11.16
C SER A 111 0.53 -8.40 11.04
N CYS A 112 -0.51 -8.50 10.21
CA CYS A 112 -1.27 -9.73 10.00
C CYS A 112 -0.51 -10.76 9.15
N VAL A 113 -0.48 -12.00 9.64
CA VAL A 113 -0.20 -13.20 8.85
C VAL A 113 -1.55 -13.73 8.36
N PHE A 114 -1.75 -13.68 7.05
CA PHE A 114 -3.02 -14.02 6.42
C PHE A 114 -3.33 -15.52 6.51
N GLY A 115 -4.54 -15.83 6.97
CA GLY A 115 -5.12 -17.17 7.00
C GLY A 115 -6.06 -17.44 5.82
N VAL A 116 -6.75 -18.58 5.87
CA VAL A 116 -7.70 -19.04 4.85
C VAL A 116 -8.90 -18.08 4.75
N ASP A 117 -9.37 -17.56 5.88
CA ASP A 117 -10.53 -16.66 5.92
C ASP A 117 -10.23 -15.27 5.34
N ASP A 118 -8.96 -14.87 5.29
CA ASP A 118 -8.54 -13.60 4.69
C ASP A 118 -8.56 -13.65 3.15
N LEU A 119 -8.49 -14.86 2.55
CA LEU A 119 -8.24 -15.02 1.11
C LEU A 119 -9.29 -14.36 0.21
N ALA A 120 -10.56 -14.43 0.61
CA ALA A 120 -11.65 -13.86 -0.19
C ALA A 120 -11.51 -12.33 -0.36
N ASN A 121 -11.00 -11.66 0.68
CA ASN A 121 -10.70 -10.23 0.61
C ASN A 121 -9.34 -9.99 -0.03
N LEU A 122 -8.33 -10.79 0.33
CA LEU A 122 -6.97 -10.65 -0.17
C LEU A 122 -6.88 -10.74 -1.70
N LEU A 123 -7.55 -11.72 -2.31
CA LEU A 123 -7.53 -11.96 -3.76
C LEU A 123 -8.27 -10.90 -4.58
N ARG A 124 -9.04 -10.02 -3.93
CA ARG A 124 -9.72 -8.88 -4.55
C ARG A 124 -8.90 -7.59 -4.44
N ARG A 125 -7.85 -7.56 -3.63
CA ARG A 125 -7.03 -6.36 -3.44
C ARG A 125 -6.34 -5.99 -4.76
N PRO A 126 -6.27 -4.69 -5.10
CA PRO A 126 -5.57 -4.24 -6.29
C PRO A 126 -4.04 -4.29 -6.16
N HIS A 127 -3.51 -4.47 -4.95
CA HIS A 127 -2.08 -4.52 -4.67
C HIS A 127 -1.37 -5.69 -5.35
N LEU A 128 -0.11 -5.48 -5.70
CA LEU A 128 0.69 -6.48 -6.43
C LEU A 128 1.19 -7.62 -5.55
N ILE A 129 1.47 -7.32 -4.28
CA ILE A 129 2.03 -8.26 -3.31
C ILE A 129 1.25 -8.19 -2.00
N ALA A 130 1.04 -9.32 -1.35
CA ALA A 130 0.49 -9.41 -0.01
C ALA A 130 1.60 -9.59 1.03
N HIS A 131 1.52 -8.88 2.15
CA HIS A 131 2.37 -9.08 3.32
C HIS A 131 1.49 -9.28 4.57
N LYS A 132 1.53 -10.43 5.25
CA LYS A 132 2.43 -11.59 5.06
C LYS A 132 1.72 -12.93 5.19
N MET A 133 2.40 -13.99 4.79
CA MET A 133 1.95 -15.38 4.93
C MET A 133 3.11 -16.22 5.46
N TYR A 134 2.84 -17.15 6.36
CA TYR A 134 3.82 -18.11 6.86
C TYR A 134 3.34 -19.53 6.59
N LEU A 135 4.27 -20.45 6.31
CA LEU A 135 3.93 -21.85 6.07
C LEU A 135 3.63 -22.63 7.36
N ASP A 136 4.06 -22.12 8.51
CA ASP A 136 3.76 -22.66 9.84
C ASP A 136 2.46 -22.11 10.43
N PHE A 137 1.82 -21.13 9.77
CA PHE A 137 0.50 -20.61 10.12
C PHE A 137 -0.48 -20.80 8.96
N GLN A 138 -1.42 -21.73 9.11
CA GLN A 138 -2.42 -22.08 8.10
C GLN A 138 -1.85 -22.21 6.66
N PRO A 139 -0.94 -23.15 6.38
CA PRO A 139 -0.29 -23.31 5.07
C PRO A 139 -1.27 -23.45 3.89
N ALA A 140 -2.49 -23.93 4.15
CA ALA A 140 -3.56 -23.97 3.17
C ALA A 140 -3.82 -22.60 2.53
N ALA A 141 -3.69 -21.50 3.29
CA ALA A 141 -3.85 -20.14 2.77
C ALA A 141 -2.86 -19.86 1.63
N PHE A 142 -1.57 -20.15 1.85
CA PHE A 142 -0.52 -19.98 0.86
C PHE A 142 -0.77 -20.84 -0.39
N PHE A 143 -1.11 -22.12 -0.20
CA PHE A 143 -1.35 -23.03 -1.34
C PHE A 143 -2.60 -22.66 -2.14
N CYS A 144 -3.65 -22.16 -1.48
CA CYS A 144 -4.84 -21.66 -2.17
C CYS A 144 -4.53 -20.43 -3.03
N VAL A 145 -3.75 -19.47 -2.53
CA VAL A 145 -3.29 -18.33 -3.34
C VAL A 145 -2.42 -18.78 -4.51
N LEU A 146 -1.48 -19.70 -4.28
CA LEU A 146 -0.63 -20.23 -5.34
C LEU A 146 -1.46 -20.92 -6.43
N LYS A 147 -2.44 -21.73 -6.04
CA LYS A 147 -3.37 -22.38 -6.97
C LYS A 147 -4.14 -21.36 -7.79
N GLU A 148 -4.64 -20.30 -7.17
CA GLU A 148 -5.36 -19.22 -7.84
C GLU A 148 -4.47 -18.47 -8.84
N ILE A 149 -3.24 -18.13 -8.47
CA ILE A 149 -2.27 -17.50 -9.38
C ILE A 149 -2.02 -18.41 -10.60
N ARG A 150 -1.77 -19.70 -10.39
CA ARG A 150 -1.57 -20.66 -11.50
C ARG A 150 -2.81 -20.82 -12.38
N ALA A 151 -4.00 -20.77 -11.79
CA ALA A 151 -5.24 -20.78 -12.56
C ALA A 151 -5.34 -19.53 -13.46
N ARG A 152 -5.03 -18.35 -12.91
CA ARG A 152 -5.03 -17.08 -13.67
C ARG A 152 -3.91 -16.98 -14.71
N GLU A 153 -2.79 -17.65 -14.52
CA GLU A 153 -1.75 -17.75 -15.57
C GLU A 153 -2.28 -18.51 -16.81
N ASN A 154 -3.06 -19.57 -16.58
CA ASN A 154 -3.65 -20.37 -17.66
C ASN A 154 -4.90 -19.73 -18.27
N LEU A 155 -5.71 -19.05 -17.46
CA LEU A 155 -6.88 -18.30 -17.90
C LEU A 155 -6.84 -16.87 -17.34
N PRO A 156 -6.12 -15.95 -18.01
CA PRO A 156 -5.94 -14.59 -17.52
C PRO A 156 -7.26 -13.85 -17.35
N LEU A 157 -7.46 -13.28 -16.17
CA LEU A 157 -8.52 -12.30 -15.96
C LEU A 157 -8.19 -11.04 -16.76
N ARG A 158 -9.22 -10.40 -17.32
CA ARG A 158 -9.04 -9.11 -17.99
C ARG A 158 -8.59 -8.07 -16.96
N LEU A 159 -7.37 -7.56 -17.13
CA LEU A 159 -6.86 -6.48 -16.30
C LEU A 159 -7.63 -5.19 -16.57
N ASN A 160 -8.29 -4.65 -15.54
CA ASN A 160 -8.89 -3.33 -15.60
C ASN A 160 -7.86 -2.29 -15.15
N LEU A 161 -7.33 -1.53 -16.12
CA LEU A 161 -6.34 -0.49 -15.87
C LEU A 161 -6.95 0.85 -15.43
N THR A 162 -8.27 1.03 -15.50
CA THR A 162 -8.92 2.30 -15.17
C THR A 162 -8.57 2.73 -13.75
N ALA A 163 -8.77 1.86 -12.75
CA ALA A 163 -8.46 2.19 -11.36
C ALA A 163 -6.97 2.47 -11.13
N TYR A 164 -6.06 1.88 -11.92
CA TYR A 164 -4.62 2.15 -11.82
C TYR A 164 -4.23 3.49 -12.45
N ALA A 165 -4.90 3.88 -13.54
CA ALA A 165 -4.69 5.17 -14.20
C ALA A 165 -5.19 6.34 -13.34
N GLU A 166 -6.17 6.09 -12.46
CA GLU A 166 -6.76 7.08 -11.55
C GLU A 166 -6.05 7.15 -10.19
N ILE A 167 -4.93 6.44 -10.01
CA ILE A 167 -4.10 6.60 -8.81
C ILE A 167 -3.53 8.04 -8.81
N PRO A 168 -3.62 8.80 -7.69
CA PRO A 168 -3.25 10.21 -7.68
C PRO A 168 -1.86 10.50 -8.26
N GLN A 169 -0.84 9.70 -7.91
CA GLN A 169 0.51 9.89 -8.45
C GLN A 169 0.60 9.68 -9.97
N VAL A 170 -0.24 8.81 -10.53
CA VAL A 170 -0.31 8.56 -11.98
C VAL A 170 -1.00 9.73 -12.69
N GLU A 171 -2.10 10.22 -12.13
CA GLU A 171 -2.82 11.40 -12.68
C GLU A 171 -1.93 12.66 -12.64
N LEU A 172 -1.27 12.94 -11.53
CA LEU A 172 -0.32 14.06 -11.41
C LEU A 172 0.82 13.93 -12.42
N SER A 173 1.36 12.72 -12.61
CA SER A 173 2.41 12.46 -13.61
C SER A 173 1.92 12.65 -15.05
N ALA A 174 0.61 12.50 -15.28
CA ALA A 174 -0.04 12.78 -16.57
C ALA A 174 -0.38 14.27 -16.77
N GLY A 175 -0.07 15.13 -15.79
CA GLY A 175 -0.30 16.58 -15.85
C GLY A 175 -1.68 17.03 -15.35
N VAL A 176 -2.45 16.14 -14.70
CA VAL A 176 -3.68 16.53 -14.01
C VAL A 176 -3.31 17.35 -12.78
N PRO A 177 -3.86 18.56 -12.59
CA PRO A 177 -3.59 19.36 -11.39
C PRO A 177 -4.30 18.76 -10.17
N TYR A 178 -3.78 19.04 -8.97
CA TYR A 178 -4.27 18.47 -7.71
C TYR A 178 -5.79 18.67 -7.49
N GLU A 179 -6.33 19.82 -7.88
CA GLU A 179 -7.74 20.17 -7.72
C GLU A 179 -8.69 19.36 -8.61
N GLN A 180 -8.14 18.63 -9.60
CA GLN A 180 -8.89 17.84 -10.57
C GLN A 180 -8.64 16.33 -10.42
N LEU A 181 -7.95 15.90 -9.37
CA LEU A 181 -7.77 14.49 -9.06
C LEU A 181 -9.13 13.81 -8.88
N LYS A 182 -9.29 12.62 -9.47
CA LYS A 182 -10.57 11.90 -9.42
C LYS A 182 -10.85 11.34 -8.04
N HIS A 183 -9.82 10.82 -7.38
CA HIS A 183 -9.92 10.17 -6.07
C HIS A 183 -8.89 10.72 -5.09
N PRO A 184 -9.01 11.99 -4.65
CA PRO A 184 -8.10 12.59 -3.67
C PRO A 184 -8.08 11.81 -2.34
N THR A 185 -9.18 11.14 -1.99
CA THR A 185 -9.26 10.28 -0.79
C THR A 185 -8.30 9.09 -0.83
N TRP A 186 -7.82 8.65 -2.01
CA TRP A 186 -6.86 7.55 -2.12
C TRP A 186 -5.45 7.93 -1.65
N MET A 187 -5.19 9.21 -1.38
CA MET A 187 -3.95 9.71 -0.78
C MET A 187 -3.88 9.45 0.74
N PHE A 188 -5.00 9.05 1.35
CA PHE A 188 -5.05 8.72 2.77
C PHE A 188 -4.92 7.21 2.96
N PHE A 189 -4.08 6.82 3.90
CA PHE A 189 -4.05 5.46 4.43
C PHE A 189 -3.68 5.56 5.91
N TYR A 190 -4.13 4.59 6.70
CA TYR A 190 -3.65 4.43 8.07
C TYR A 190 -2.55 3.37 8.04
N PRO A 191 -1.31 3.68 8.46
CA PRO A 191 -0.27 2.67 8.71
C PRO A 191 -0.61 1.81 9.92
#